data_AF-A0A0X8IA89-F1
#
_entry.id   AF-A0A0X8IA89-F1
#
_cell.length_a   1.000
_cell.length_b   1.000
_cell.length_c   1.000
_cell.angle_alpha   90.00
_cell.angle_beta   90.00
_cell.angle_gamma   90.00
#
_symmetry.space_group_name_H-M   'P 1'
#
loop_
_entity.id
_entity.type
_entity.pdbx_description
1 polymer ?
#
loop_
_entity_poly.entity_id
_entity_poly.type
_entity_poly.pdbx_seq_one_letter_code
_entity_poly.pdbx_strand_id
1 'polypeptide(L)'
;MVNPSVVKREPLVQKVRARILKEYDNMKIQLINEGELLVITALDDSDVERLVLIALDEAKSPVSWRELKAIFQGIVGEDRLRRILGSLKARNAIAELTHTRYSLPNYVPELEMNKVKNPLVFRRANEEQEDDIHDNNN
;
A
#
# COMPACT_ATOMS: atom_id res chain seq x y z
N MET A 1 28.76 11.58 -0.74
CA MET A 1 28.57 10.73 0.45
C MET A 1 27.08 10.41 0.56
N VAL A 2 26.70 9.13 0.56
CA VAL A 2 25.28 8.72 0.59
C VAL A 2 24.80 8.64 2.04
N ASN A 3 23.61 9.21 2.32
CA ASN A 3 23.06 9.29 3.68
C ASN A 3 22.77 7.87 4.24
N PRO A 4 23.29 7.46 5.41
CA PRO A 4 23.20 6.09 5.91
C PRO A 4 21.76 5.60 6.18
N SER A 5 20.81 6.51 6.38
CA SER A 5 19.37 6.20 6.47
C SER A 5 18.76 5.74 5.14
N VAL A 6 19.33 6.16 4.00
CA VAL A 6 18.91 5.74 2.65
C VAL A 6 19.38 4.31 2.37
N VAL A 7 20.60 3.95 2.80
CA VAL A 7 21.19 2.62 2.57
C VAL A 7 20.40 1.51 3.29
N LYS A 8 19.81 1.80 4.46
CA LYS A 8 18.99 0.83 5.21
C LYS A 8 17.61 0.56 4.61
N ARG A 9 17.10 1.45 3.74
CA ARG A 9 15.75 1.33 3.16
C ARG A 9 15.73 0.59 1.83
N GLU A 10 16.85 0.55 1.10
CA GLU A 10 16.99 -0.18 -0.16
C GLU A 10 16.59 -1.68 -0.03
N PRO A 11 17.04 -2.43 1.00
CA PRO A 11 16.63 -3.84 1.15
C PRO A 11 15.13 -3.99 1.41
N LEU A 12 14.52 -3.05 2.14
CA LEU A 12 13.08 -3.05 2.40
C LEU A 12 12.30 -2.81 1.10
N VAL A 13 12.69 -1.80 0.33
CA VAL A 13 12.05 -1.48 -0.96
C VAL A 13 12.11 -2.67 -1.90
N GLN A 14 13.26 -3.35 -2.00
CA GLN A 14 13.42 -4.55 -2.82
C GLN A 14 12.54 -5.71 -2.33
N LYS A 15 12.47 -5.94 -1.01
CA LYS A 15 11.60 -6.96 -0.41
C LYS A 15 10.13 -6.70 -0.75
N VAL A 16 9.65 -5.47 -0.50
CA VAL A 16 8.26 -5.08 -0.79
C VAL A 16 7.98 -5.21 -2.29
N ARG A 17 8.89 -4.74 -3.15
CA ARG A 17 8.76 -4.86 -4.60
C ARG A 17 8.65 -6.32 -5.04
N ALA A 18 9.47 -7.21 -4.51
CA ALA A 18 9.41 -8.63 -4.83
C ALA A 18 8.05 -9.24 -4.45
N ARG A 19 7.48 -8.84 -3.29
CA ARG A 19 6.13 -9.26 -2.90
C ARG A 19 5.08 -8.74 -3.88
N ILE A 20 5.13 -7.45 -4.23
CA ILE A 20 4.16 -6.84 -5.14
C ILE A 20 4.21 -7.43 -6.55
N LEU A 21 5.40 -7.72 -7.08
CA LEU A 21 5.54 -8.39 -8.37
C LEU A 21 4.91 -9.78 -8.35
N LYS A 22 5.10 -10.55 -7.27
CA LYS A 22 4.46 -11.86 -7.11
C LYS A 22 2.92 -11.75 -7.10
N GLU A 23 2.37 -10.79 -6.36
CA GLU A 23 0.91 -10.58 -6.32
C GLU A 23 0.37 -10.12 -7.68
N TYR A 24 1.09 -9.22 -8.36
CA TYR A 24 0.76 -8.77 -9.71
C TYR A 24 0.71 -9.92 -10.71
N ASP A 25 1.71 -10.81 -10.67
CA ASP A 25 1.76 -11.99 -11.55
C ASP A 25 0.62 -12.97 -11.22
N ASN A 26 0.29 -13.18 -9.94
CA ASN A 26 -0.84 -14.01 -9.53
C ASN A 26 -2.19 -13.48 -10.06
N MET A 27 -2.42 -12.16 -9.96
CA MET A 27 -3.64 -11.53 -10.48
C MET A 27 -3.77 -11.73 -11.99
N LYS A 28 -2.64 -11.66 -12.72
CA LYS A 28 -2.62 -11.98 -14.16
C LYS A 28 -2.89 -13.46 -14.46
N ILE A 29 -2.33 -14.39 -13.66
CA ILE A 29 -2.48 -15.83 -13.89
C ILE A 29 -3.92 -16.29 -13.65
N GLN A 30 -4.61 -15.78 -12.62
CA GLN A 30 -6.00 -16.14 -12.35
C GLN A 30 -6.91 -15.87 -13.56
N LEU A 31 -6.67 -14.77 -14.25
CA LEU A 31 -7.40 -14.38 -15.45
C LEU A 31 -7.16 -15.31 -16.65
N ILE A 32 -6.03 -16.01 -16.70
CA ILE A 32 -5.63 -16.88 -17.82
C ILE A 32 -6.35 -18.25 -17.80
N ASN A 33 -6.91 -18.66 -16.65
CA ASN A 33 -7.38 -20.05 -16.45
C ASN A 33 -8.88 -20.29 -16.74
N GLU A 34 -9.65 -19.27 -17.15
CA GLU A 34 -11.05 -19.43 -17.51
C GLU A 34 -11.21 -19.82 -19.00
N GLY A 35 -10.99 -21.11 -19.29
CA GLY A 35 -11.48 -21.77 -20.51
C GLY A 35 -10.86 -21.31 -21.84
N GLU A 36 -9.59 -21.65 -22.06
CA GLU A 36 -8.89 -21.59 -23.36
C GLU A 36 -8.86 -20.23 -24.10
N LEU A 37 -9.36 -19.15 -23.49
CA LEU A 37 -9.28 -17.79 -24.01
C LEU A 37 -8.26 -16.97 -23.22
N LEU A 38 -7.11 -16.68 -23.83
CA LEU A 38 -6.06 -15.86 -23.22
C LEU A 38 -6.48 -14.38 -23.21
N VAL A 39 -7.14 -13.93 -22.15
CA VAL A 39 -7.38 -12.50 -21.93
C VAL A 39 -6.34 -11.98 -20.95
N ILE A 40 -5.55 -10.99 -21.36
CA ILE A 40 -4.70 -10.21 -20.45
C ILE A 40 -5.43 -8.90 -20.22
N THR A 41 -6.12 -8.73 -19.10
CA THR A 41 -6.68 -7.44 -18.72
C THR A 41 -5.60 -6.60 -18.05
N ALA A 42 -5.62 -5.30 -18.34
CA ALA A 42 -4.88 -4.35 -17.53
C ALA A 42 -5.50 -4.32 -16.13
N LEU A 43 -4.67 -4.20 -15.09
CA LEU A 43 -5.16 -3.98 -13.72
C LEU A 43 -6.13 -2.81 -13.70
N ASP A 44 -7.26 -2.97 -13.02
CA ASP A 44 -8.18 -1.87 -12.76
C ASP A 44 -7.73 -1.04 -11.54
N ASP A 45 -8.50 0.01 -11.18
CA ASP A 45 -8.11 0.89 -10.07
C ASP A 45 -8.20 0.15 -8.72
N SER A 46 -9.14 -0.80 -8.58
CA SER A 46 -9.29 -1.65 -7.38
C SER A 46 -8.12 -2.61 -7.19
N ASP A 47 -7.63 -3.22 -8.27
CA ASP A 47 -6.46 -4.09 -8.23
C ASP A 47 -5.22 -3.33 -7.77
N VAL A 48 -4.99 -2.15 -8.34
CA VAL A 48 -3.84 -1.32 -7.96
C VAL A 48 -3.99 -0.82 -6.53
N GLU A 49 -5.19 -0.47 -6.09
CA GLU A 49 -5.47 -0.12 -4.70
C GLU A 49 -5.12 -1.25 -3.74
N ARG A 50 -5.52 -2.49 -4.06
CA ARG A 50 -5.15 -3.68 -3.29
C ARG A 50 -3.64 -3.87 -3.22
N LEU A 51 -2.93 -3.73 -4.33
CA LEU A 51 -1.47 -3.80 -4.34
C LEU A 51 -0.82 -2.70 -3.48
N VAL A 52 -1.38 -1.48 -3.47
CA VAL A 52 -0.88 -0.39 -2.61
C VAL A 52 -1.04 -0.74 -1.13
N LEU A 53 -2.19 -1.27 -0.73
CA LEU A 53 -2.43 -1.71 0.65
C LEU A 53 -1.47 -2.83 1.06
N ILE A 54 -1.26 -3.83 0.19
CA ILE A 54 -0.26 -4.89 0.41
C ILE A 54 1.15 -4.30 0.57
N ALA A 55 1.52 -3.32 -0.24
CA ALA A 55 2.85 -2.71 -0.17
C ALA A 55 3.08 -1.98 1.16
N LEU A 56 2.07 -1.25 1.64
CA LEU A 56 2.13 -0.55 2.93
C LEU A 56 2.11 -1.52 4.10
N ASP A 57 1.35 -2.61 3.99
CA ASP A 57 1.34 -3.67 5.02
C ASP A 57 2.68 -4.40 5.08
N GLU A 58 3.24 -4.82 3.94
CA GLU A 58 4.55 -5.49 3.88
C GLU A 58 5.69 -4.60 4.40
N ALA A 59 5.59 -3.28 4.19
CA ALA A 59 6.59 -2.32 4.66
C ALA A 59 6.57 -2.12 6.19
N LYS A 60 5.44 -2.38 6.87
CA LYS A 60 5.21 -2.19 8.31
C LYS A 60 5.70 -0.84 8.87
N SER A 61 5.78 0.18 8.02
CA SER A 61 6.35 1.49 8.35
C SER A 61 5.97 2.52 7.27
N PRO A 62 6.03 3.83 7.55
CA PRO A 62 5.72 4.85 6.57
C PRO A 62 6.63 4.75 5.33
N VAL A 63 6.03 4.73 4.14
CA VAL A 63 6.70 4.64 2.83
C VAL A 63 6.59 5.97 2.10
N SER A 64 7.71 6.51 1.65
CA SER A 64 7.74 7.76 0.88
C SER A 64 7.22 7.58 -0.53
N TRP A 65 6.75 8.67 -1.14
CA TRP A 65 6.40 8.70 -2.56
C TRP A 65 7.51 8.11 -3.44
N ARG A 66 8.78 8.46 -3.20
CA ARG A 66 9.92 7.95 -3.96
C ARG A 66 10.04 6.42 -3.90
N GLU A 67 9.80 5.85 -2.73
CA GLU A 67 9.87 4.40 -2.53
C GLU A 67 8.67 3.69 -3.15
N LEU A 68 7.46 4.24 -3.02
CA LEU A 68 6.29 3.72 -3.73
C LEU A 68 6.52 3.70 -5.25
N LYS A 69 7.10 4.75 -5.81
CA LYS A 69 7.46 4.76 -7.24
C LYS A 69 8.42 3.64 -7.62
N ALA A 70 9.45 3.40 -6.80
CA ALA A 70 10.39 2.31 -7.02
C ALA A 70 9.71 0.93 -6.89
N ILE A 71 8.80 0.76 -5.93
CA ILE A 71 8.02 -0.48 -5.74
C ILE A 71 7.12 -0.74 -6.95
N PHE A 72 6.43 0.28 -7.47
CA PHE A 72 5.43 0.15 -8.52
C PHE A 72 5.94 0.38 -9.95
N GLN A 73 7.22 0.66 -10.12
CA GLN A 73 7.82 0.86 -11.44
C GLN A 73 7.59 -0.37 -12.34
N GLY A 74 7.00 -0.14 -13.52
CA GLY A 74 6.64 -1.19 -14.49
C GLY A 74 5.31 -1.91 -14.20
N ILE A 75 4.60 -1.54 -13.14
CA ILE A 75 3.28 -2.10 -12.77
C ILE A 75 2.17 -1.07 -13.06
N VAL A 76 2.33 0.15 -12.55
CA VAL A 76 1.35 1.23 -12.74
C VAL A 76 2.05 2.58 -12.94
N GLY A 77 1.42 3.46 -13.74
CA GLY A 77 1.92 4.82 -13.96
C GLY A 77 1.81 5.71 -12.72
N GLU A 78 2.75 6.66 -12.57
CA GLU A 78 2.83 7.56 -11.41
C GLU A 78 1.53 8.35 -11.18
N ASP A 79 0.86 8.81 -12.24
CA ASP A 79 -0.38 9.59 -12.11
C ASP A 79 -1.52 8.76 -11.51
N ARG A 80 -1.70 7.54 -12.01
CA ARG A 80 -2.71 6.60 -11.51
C ARG A 80 -2.43 6.20 -10.07
N LEU A 81 -1.16 5.95 -9.72
CA LEU A 81 -0.76 5.69 -8.35
C LEU A 81 -1.08 6.87 -7.43
N ARG A 82 -0.83 8.11 -7.89
CA ARG A 82 -1.19 9.33 -7.14
C ARG A 82 -2.69 9.45 -6.92
N ARG A 83 -3.51 9.18 -7.95
CA ARG A 83 -4.98 9.19 -7.84
C ARG A 83 -5.47 8.19 -6.80
N ILE A 84 -4.95 6.97 -6.81
CA ILE A 84 -5.32 5.91 -5.87
C ILE A 84 -4.94 6.28 -4.43
N LEU A 85 -3.73 6.78 -4.20
CA LEU A 85 -3.34 7.31 -2.88
C LEU A 85 -4.25 8.46 -2.44
N GLY A 86 -4.68 9.31 -3.38
CA GLY A 86 -5.64 10.39 -3.15
C GLY A 86 -7.02 9.88 -2.70
N SER A 87 -7.51 8.81 -3.33
CA SER A 87 -8.76 8.14 -2.93
C SER A 87 -8.63 7.49 -1.54
N LEU A 88 -7.58 6.71 -1.33
CA LEU A 88 -7.30 6.00 -0.07
C LEU A 88 -7.21 6.94 1.13
N LYS A 89 -6.55 8.08 0.98
CA LYS A 89 -6.46 9.07 2.06
C LYS A 89 -7.78 9.79 2.31
N ALA A 90 -8.55 10.09 1.26
CA ALA A 90 -9.82 10.81 1.37
C ALA A 90 -10.86 9.98 2.16
N ARG A 91 -10.83 8.66 1.99
CA ARG A 91 -11.68 7.72 2.74
C ARG A 91 -11.04 7.21 4.05
N ASN A 92 -9.94 7.82 4.48
CA ASN A 92 -9.24 7.49 5.72
C ASN A 92 -8.78 6.01 5.81
N ALA A 93 -8.44 5.38 4.69
CA ALA A 93 -7.89 4.01 4.66
C ALA A 93 -6.36 3.98 4.87
N ILE A 94 -5.66 5.07 4.54
CA ILE A 94 -4.22 5.23 4.78
C ILE A 94 -3.93 6.60 5.42
N ALA A 95 -2.87 6.66 6.22
CA ALA A 95 -2.36 7.89 6.79
C ALA A 95 -1.41 8.60 5.82
N GLU A 96 -1.56 9.92 5.64
CA GLU A 96 -0.58 10.78 4.98
C GLU A 96 0.24 11.53 6.05
N LEU A 97 1.55 11.33 6.05
CA LEU A 97 2.51 12.00 6.95
C LEU A 97 3.24 13.14 6.23
N THR A 98 4.13 13.82 6.95
CA THR A 98 5.06 14.81 6.38
C THR A 98 5.94 14.19 5.29
N HIS A 99 6.42 15.04 4.38
CA HIS A 99 7.32 14.65 3.27
C HIS A 99 6.74 13.55 2.36
N THR A 100 5.43 13.59 2.10
CA THR A 100 4.72 12.67 1.20
C THR A 100 5.00 11.19 1.53
N ARG A 101 4.96 10.87 2.82
CA ARG A 101 5.00 9.49 3.31
C ARG A 101 3.59 8.99 3.61
N TYR A 102 3.38 7.71 3.36
CA TYR A 102 2.11 7.03 3.48
C TYR A 102 2.27 5.79 4.34
N SER A 103 1.28 5.47 5.16
CA SER A 103 1.30 4.30 6.03
C SER A 103 -0.12 3.76 6.22
N LEU A 104 -0.25 2.48 6.55
CA LEU A 104 -1.45 2.04 7.24
C LEU A 104 -1.50 2.65 8.65
N PRO A 105 -2.69 2.88 9.23
CA PRO A 105 -2.84 3.55 10.53
C PRO A 105 -2.04 2.87 11.64
N ASN A 106 -2.08 1.53 11.69
CA ASN A 106 -1.41 0.72 12.71
C ASN A 106 0.12 0.75 12.64
N TYR A 107 0.69 1.26 11.54
CA TYR A 107 2.16 1.38 11.36
C TYR A 107 2.64 2.83 11.41
N VAL A 108 1.77 3.78 11.79
CA VAL A 108 2.21 5.15 12.07
C VAL A 108 2.99 5.15 13.39
N PRO A 109 4.24 5.63 13.44
CA PRO A 109 4.97 5.74 14.69
C PRO A 109 4.26 6.69 15.67
N GLU A 110 4.19 6.32 16.95
CA GLU A 110 3.51 7.11 18.00
C GLU A 110 3.97 8.58 18.02
N LEU A 111 5.29 8.80 17.92
CA LEU A 111 5.92 10.13 17.87
C LEU A 111 5.51 10.99 16.66
N GLU A 112 4.88 10.37 15.66
CA GLU A 112 4.44 11.00 14.42
C GLU A 112 2.92 11.08 14.27
N MET A 113 2.12 10.52 15.20
CA MET A 113 0.65 10.52 15.10
C MET A 113 0.08 11.94 14.96
N ASN A 114 0.60 12.90 15.73
CA ASN A 114 0.20 14.31 15.67
C ASN A 114 0.61 15.03 14.36
N LYS A 115 1.40 14.38 13.51
CA LYS A 115 1.87 14.92 12.21
C LYS A 115 1.10 14.32 11.02
N VAL A 116 0.16 13.41 11.27
CA VAL A 116 -0.70 12.85 10.24
C VAL A 116 -1.68 13.93 9.75
N LYS A 117 -1.71 14.13 8.44
CA LYS A 117 -2.53 15.18 7.81
C LYS A 117 -4.03 14.87 7.81
N ASN A 118 -4.38 13.58 7.87
CA ASN A 118 -5.76 13.09 7.95
C ASN A 118 -5.98 12.29 9.25
N PRO A 119 -6.07 12.95 10.42
CA PRO A 119 -6.11 12.27 11.73
C PRO A 119 -7.35 11.39 11.93
N LEU A 120 -8.41 11.57 11.14
CA LEU A 120 -9.60 10.71 11.16
C LEU A 120 -9.30 9.25 10.79
N VAL A 121 -8.15 8.99 10.14
CA VAL A 121 -7.64 7.65 9.81
C VAL A 121 -7.52 6.72 11.02
N PHE A 122 -7.34 7.27 12.22
CA PHE A 122 -7.22 6.47 13.44
C PHE A 122 -8.58 6.05 14.03
N ARG A 123 -9.68 6.72 13.67
CA ARG A 123 -11.02 6.32 14.16
C ARG A 123 -11.50 5.06 13.48
N ARG A 124 -11.36 5.02 12.15
CA ARG A 124 -11.73 3.88 11.32
C ARG A 124 -10.92 2.62 11.66
N ALA A 125 -9.64 2.78 11.98
CA ALA A 125 -8.78 1.66 12.39
C ALA A 125 -9.24 1.00 13.70
N ASN A 126 -9.89 1.75 14.59
CA ASN A 126 -10.44 1.21 15.83
C ASN A 126 -11.78 0.50 15.58
N GLU A 127 -12.61 1.04 14.68
CA GLU A 127 -13.89 0.40 14.28
C GLU A 127 -13.65 -0.95 13.58
N GLU A 128 -12.70 -1.03 12.64
CA GLU A 128 -12.37 -2.29 11.95
C GLU A 128 -11.73 -3.35 12.90
N GLN A 129 -11.08 -2.93 14.00
CA GLN A 129 -10.57 -3.87 15.02
C GLN A 129 -11.66 -4.40 15.95
N GLU A 130 -12.74 -3.64 16.17
CA GLU A 130 -13.87 -4.09 16.98
C GLU A 130 -14.68 -5.17 16.24
N ASP A 131 -14.83 -5.05 14.91
CA ASP A 131 -15.51 -6.04 14.07
C ASP A 131 -14.77 -7.41 14.03
N ASP A 132 -13.43 -7.41 13.92
CA ASP A 132 -12.61 -8.64 13.91
C ASP A 132 -12.70 -9.43 15.24
N ILE A 133 -13.00 -8.77 16.37
CA ILE A 133 -13.15 -9.41 17.68
C ILE A 133 -14.53 -10.09 17.81
N HIS A 134 -15.54 -9.58 17.11
CA HIS A 134 -16.90 -10.10 17.17
C HIS A 134 -17.12 -11.36 16.33
N ASP A 135 -16.39 -11.53 15.22
CA ASP A 135 -16.52 -12.72 14.35
C ASP A 135 -15.80 -13.97 14.88
N ASN A 136 -14.95 -13.85 15.91
CA ASN A 136 -14.20 -14.97 16.49
C ASN A 136 -14.90 -15.66 17.68
N ASN A 137 -16.15 -15.27 18.00
CA ASN A 137 -16.93 -15.77 19.13
C ASN A 137 -18.23 -16.50 18.74
N ASN A 138 -18.36 -17.00 17.51
CA ASN A 138 -19.50 -17.80 17.05
C ASN A 138 -19.04 -19.06 16.31
#